data_AF-A0A9P3PVY5-F1
#
_entry.id   AF-A0A9P3PVY5-F1
#
_cell.length_a   1.000
_cell.length_b   1.000
_cell.length_c   1.000
_cell.angle_alpha   90.00
_cell.angle_beta   90.00
_cell.angle_gamma   90.00
#
_symmetry.space_group_name_H-M   'P 1'
#
loop_
_entity.id
_entity.type
_entity.pdbx_description
1 polymer ?
#
loop_
_entity_poly.entity_id
_entity_poly.type
_entity_poly.pdbx_seq_one_letter_code
_entity_poly.pdbx_strand_id
1 'polypeptide(L)'
;MHRLPGPKSSSWIYGNGGDVWKAESSVLQEKWIKEHGPTIVVTGPVGLKGLYTTDTKAVNHILMNTDVYQKPTAIRYGLTLFMGPGLVAVEGDKHRLQRKIMAPAFASSL
;
A
#
# COMPACT_ATOMS: atom_id res chain seq x y z
N MET A 1 -4.50 2.87 -14.46
CA MET A 1 -4.98 1.55 -13.95
C MET A 1 -5.75 0.75 -15.00
N HIS A 2 -6.65 1.32 -15.80
CA HIS A 2 -7.49 0.56 -16.76
C HIS A 2 -6.76 -0.23 -17.87
N ARG A 3 -5.45 -0.03 -18.06
CA ARG A 3 -4.64 -0.73 -19.07
C ARG A 3 -3.64 -1.73 -18.49
N LEU A 4 -3.58 -1.87 -17.17
CA LEU A 4 -2.69 -2.83 -16.52
C LEU A 4 -3.40 -4.18 -16.40
N PRO A 5 -2.68 -5.31 -16.62
CA PRO A 5 -3.24 -6.63 -16.43
C PRO A 5 -3.47 -6.91 -14.93
N GLY A 6 -4.17 -7.99 -14.64
CA GLY A 6 -4.36 -8.43 -13.26
C GLY A 6 -5.30 -9.61 -13.16
N PRO A 7 -5.33 -10.26 -12.00
CA PRO A 7 -6.20 -11.41 -11.76
C PRO A 7 -7.67 -10.99 -11.86
N LYS A 8 -8.51 -11.91 -12.33
CA LYS A 8 -9.96 -11.74 -12.26
C LYS A 8 -10.39 -11.67 -10.78
N SER A 9 -11.36 -10.82 -10.49
CA SER A 9 -11.95 -10.73 -9.15
C SER A 9 -12.73 -12.01 -8.86
N SER A 10 -12.43 -12.68 -7.74
CA SER A 10 -13.18 -13.87 -7.29
C SER A 10 -14.49 -13.52 -6.60
N SER A 11 -14.60 -12.31 -6.04
CA SER A 11 -15.81 -11.80 -5.40
C SER A 11 -16.12 -10.38 -5.85
N TRP A 12 -17.40 -10.03 -5.95
CA TRP A 12 -17.84 -8.65 -6.18
C TRP A 12 -17.67 -7.79 -4.92
N ILE A 13 -17.97 -8.35 -3.74
CA ILE A 13 -17.92 -7.63 -2.46
C ILE A 13 -16.48 -7.54 -1.95
N TYR A 14 -15.73 -8.65 -1.95
CA TYR A 14 -14.41 -8.72 -1.34
C TYR A 14 -13.25 -8.51 -2.32
N GLY A 15 -13.54 -8.39 -3.61
CA GLY A 15 -12.51 -8.34 -4.63
C GLY A 15 -11.70 -9.65 -4.66
N ASN A 16 -10.38 -9.51 -4.81
CA ASN A 16 -9.36 -10.53 -4.62
C ASN A 16 -8.90 -10.68 -3.17
N GLY A 17 -9.31 -9.77 -2.28
CA GLY A 17 -8.81 -9.73 -0.90
C GLY A 17 -9.12 -11.02 -0.13
N GLY A 18 -10.32 -11.59 -0.31
CA GLY A 18 -10.72 -12.83 0.36
C GLY A 18 -9.82 -14.02 0.06
N ASP A 19 -9.25 -14.11 -1.15
CA ASP A 19 -8.32 -15.18 -1.51
C ASP A 19 -6.93 -14.93 -0.92
N VAL A 20 -6.49 -13.67 -0.91
CA VAL A 20 -5.22 -13.26 -0.27
C VAL A 20 -5.21 -13.60 1.22
N TRP A 21 -6.33 -13.41 1.92
CA TRP A 21 -6.45 -13.75 3.35
C TRP A 21 -6.39 -15.25 3.65
N LYS A 22 -6.75 -16.10 2.68
CA LYS A 22 -6.77 -17.57 2.85
C LYS A 22 -5.48 -18.23 2.39
N ALA A 23 -4.75 -17.59 1.48
CA ALA A 23 -3.51 -18.11 0.95
C ALA A 23 -2.37 -17.98 1.97
N GLU A 24 -1.39 -18.87 1.86
CA GLU A 24 -0.09 -18.64 2.49
C GLU A 24 0.52 -17.33 1.99
N SER A 25 1.27 -16.67 2.88
CA SER A 25 1.85 -15.37 2.59
C SER A 25 2.65 -15.40 1.28
N SER A 26 2.39 -14.42 0.41
CA SER A 26 3.08 -14.19 -0.87
C SER A 26 2.83 -15.20 -1.99
N VAL A 27 2.31 -16.41 -1.73
CA VAL A 27 2.11 -17.44 -2.77
C VAL A 27 1.18 -16.97 -3.88
N LEU A 28 0.06 -16.33 -3.51
CA LEU A 28 -0.93 -15.88 -4.48
C LEU A 28 -0.42 -14.68 -5.29
N GLN A 29 0.31 -13.78 -4.64
CA GLN A 29 0.93 -12.63 -5.27
C GLN A 29 2.02 -13.05 -6.25
N GLU A 30 2.89 -14.00 -5.88
CA GLU A 30 3.92 -14.57 -6.76
C GLU A 30 3.31 -15.20 -8.00
N LYS A 31 2.22 -15.97 -7.82
CA LYS A 31 1.48 -16.54 -8.95
C LYS A 31 0.97 -15.46 -9.90
N TRP A 32 0.32 -14.41 -9.39
CA TRP A 32 -0.20 -13.33 -10.24
C TRP A 32 0.91 -12.57 -10.95
N ILE A 33 2.05 -12.32 -10.29
CA ILE A 33 3.21 -11.69 -10.93
C ILE A 33 3.77 -12.58 -12.04
N LYS A 34 3.84 -13.90 -11.83
CA LYS A 34 4.29 -14.86 -12.85
C LYS A 34 3.35 -14.89 -14.06
N GLU A 35 2.04 -14.76 -13.85
CA GLU A 35 1.02 -14.82 -14.91
C GLU A 35 0.82 -13.50 -15.67
N HIS A 36 0.89 -12.37 -14.97
CA HIS A 36 0.50 -11.05 -15.51
C HIS A 36 1.67 -10.06 -15.62
N GLY A 37 2.84 -10.41 -15.13
CA GLY A 37 4.03 -9.57 -15.11
C GLY A 37 4.21 -8.78 -13.81
N PRO A 38 5.29 -7.98 -13.72
CA PRO A 38 5.75 -7.37 -12.47
C PRO A 38 4.86 -6.24 -11.94
N THR A 39 3.87 -5.78 -12.71
CA THR A 39 2.98 -4.68 -12.31
C THR A 39 1.56 -5.01 -12.72
N ILE A 40 0.68 -5.16 -11.73
CA ILE A 40 -0.69 -5.61 -11.90
C ILE A 40 -1.67 -4.70 -11.16
N VAL A 41 -2.94 -4.78 -11.54
CA VAL A 41 -4.04 -4.20 -10.78
C VAL A 41 -4.80 -5.31 -10.07
N VAL A 42 -4.89 -5.19 -8.74
CA VAL A 42 -5.67 -6.08 -7.87
C VAL A 42 -6.97 -5.38 -7.48
N THR A 43 -8.06 -6.13 -7.42
CA THR A 43 -9.36 -5.60 -6.99
C THR A 43 -9.52 -5.83 -5.49
N GLY A 44 -9.72 -4.77 -4.73
CA GLY A 44 -10.08 -4.80 -3.32
C GLY A 44 -11.60 -4.79 -3.12
N PRO A 45 -12.06 -4.61 -1.86
CA PRO A 45 -13.47 -4.57 -1.53
C PRO A 45 -14.24 -3.53 -2.34
N VAL A 46 -15.49 -3.85 -2.70
CA VAL A 46 -16.41 -2.96 -3.42
C VAL A 46 -15.80 -2.39 -4.72
N GLY A 47 -14.96 -3.19 -5.39
CA GLY A 47 -14.38 -2.84 -6.69
C GLY A 47 -13.19 -1.87 -6.64
N LEU A 48 -12.70 -1.50 -5.46
CA LEU A 48 -11.52 -0.64 -5.32
C LEU A 48 -10.33 -1.22 -6.09
N LYS A 49 -9.60 -0.40 -6.82
CA LYS A 49 -8.44 -0.86 -7.61
C LYS A 49 -7.14 -0.46 -6.91
N GLY A 50 -6.31 -1.46 -6.61
CA GLY A 50 -4.98 -1.28 -6.04
C GLY A 50 -3.90 -1.64 -7.06
N LEU A 51 -2.83 -0.86 -7.10
CA LEU A 51 -1.63 -1.21 -7.83
C LEU A 51 -0.80 -2.17 -6.98
N TYR A 52 -0.37 -3.29 -7.56
CA TYR A 52 0.63 -4.17 -6.98
C TYR A 52 1.81 -4.25 -7.95
N THR A 53 3.01 -3.89 -7.50
CA THR A 53 4.20 -3.85 -8.35
C THR A 53 5.45 -4.32 -7.61
N THR A 54 6.28 -5.08 -8.30
CA THR A 54 7.64 -5.46 -7.88
C THR A 54 8.72 -4.64 -8.59
N ASP A 55 8.34 -3.66 -9.42
CA ASP A 55 9.28 -2.73 -10.06
C ASP A 55 9.81 -1.74 -9.02
N THR A 56 11.10 -1.86 -8.69
CA THR A 56 11.76 -1.02 -7.69
C THR A 56 11.81 0.45 -8.08
N LYS A 57 11.81 0.79 -9.38
CA LYS A 57 11.73 2.19 -9.83
C LYS A 57 10.35 2.76 -9.55
N ALA A 58 9.30 2.00 -9.81
CA ALA A 58 7.92 2.40 -9.51
C ALA A 58 7.72 2.56 -7.99
N VAL A 59 8.19 1.59 -7.20
CA VAL A 59 8.13 1.65 -5.73
C VAL A 59 8.88 2.88 -5.21
N ASN A 60 10.11 3.12 -5.66
CA ASN A 60 10.87 4.30 -5.26
C ASN A 60 10.17 5.60 -5.64
N HIS A 61 9.63 5.69 -6.85
CA HIS A 61 8.86 6.86 -7.27
C HIS A 61 7.65 7.10 -6.37
N ILE A 62 6.86 6.08 -6.05
CA ILE A 62 5.68 6.21 -5.19
C ILE A 62 6.09 6.65 -3.78
N LEU A 63 7.13 6.04 -3.21
CA LEU A 63 7.56 6.32 -1.83
C LEU A 63 8.24 7.70 -1.67
N MET A 64 8.85 8.24 -2.72
CA MET A 64 9.50 9.55 -2.67
C MET A 64 8.54 10.72 -2.92
N ASN A 65 7.38 10.48 -3.55
CA ASN A 65 6.39 11.51 -3.89
C ASN A 65 5.17 11.45 -2.94
N THR A 66 5.42 11.60 -1.64
CA THR A 66 4.41 11.46 -0.56
C THR A 66 3.31 12.52 -0.56
N ASP A 67 3.53 13.65 -1.24
CA ASP A 67 2.54 14.69 -1.49
C ASP A 67 1.47 14.24 -2.50
N VAL A 68 1.85 13.38 -3.46
CA VAL A 68 0.97 12.81 -4.47
C VAL A 68 0.35 11.50 -3.98
N TYR A 69 1.15 10.62 -3.40
CA TYR A 69 0.74 9.26 -3.01
C TYR A 69 0.58 9.13 -1.49
N GLN A 70 -0.55 9.59 -0.98
CA GLN A 70 -0.93 9.43 0.43
C GLN A 70 -1.58 8.06 0.69
N LYS A 71 -1.50 7.57 1.94
CA LYS A 71 -2.24 6.36 2.35
C LYS A 71 -3.74 6.55 2.11
N PRO A 72 -4.45 5.50 1.66
CA PRO A 72 -5.90 5.54 1.54
C PRO A 72 -6.58 5.93 2.86
N THR A 73 -7.67 6.70 2.79
CA THR A 73 -8.38 7.22 3.97
C THR A 73 -8.76 6.13 4.96
N ALA A 74 -9.20 4.95 4.48
CA ALA A 74 -9.57 3.82 5.34
C ALA A 74 -8.37 3.31 6.17
N ILE A 75 -7.19 3.18 5.54
CA ILE A 75 -5.96 2.76 6.22
C ILE A 75 -5.54 3.82 7.23
N ARG A 76 -5.58 5.10 6.84
CA ARG A 76 -5.24 6.22 7.72
C ARG A 76 -6.15 6.28 8.96
N TYR A 77 -7.46 6.10 8.76
CA TYR A 77 -8.43 6.05 9.84
C TYR A 77 -8.16 4.87 10.78
N GLY A 78 -7.93 3.68 10.24
CA GLY A 78 -7.57 2.49 11.03
C GLY A 78 -6.31 2.73 11.88
N LEU A 79 -5.23 3.22 11.27
CA LEU A 79 -3.99 3.54 11.98
C LEU A 79 -4.21 4.58 13.08
N THR A 80 -5.03 5.60 12.82
CA THR A 80 -5.37 6.62 13.83
C THR A 80 -6.16 6.03 14.99
N LEU A 81 -7.08 5.10 14.71
CA LEU A 81 -7.88 4.44 15.75
C LEU A 81 -7.01 3.53 16.65
N PHE A 82 -6.09 2.77 16.06
CA PHE A 82 -5.25 1.81 16.80
C PHE A 82 -4.05 2.47 17.50
N MET A 83 -3.44 3.50 16.91
CA MET A 83 -2.16 4.06 17.36
C MET A 83 -2.23 5.57 17.67
N GLY A 84 -3.40 6.19 17.54
CA GLY A 84 -3.56 7.64 17.62
C GLY A 84 -3.07 8.38 16.37
N PRO A 85 -3.22 9.72 16.33
CA PRO A 85 -2.79 10.56 15.20
C PRO A 85 -1.26 10.81 15.20
N GLY A 86 -0.47 9.75 15.28
CA GLY A 86 1.00 9.78 15.28
C GLY A 86 1.63 9.63 13.90
N LEU A 87 2.97 9.51 13.87
CA LEU A 87 3.77 9.56 12.64
C LEU A 87 3.31 8.55 11.58
N VAL A 88 2.87 7.36 11.98
CA VAL A 88 2.45 6.31 11.04
C VAL A 88 1.11 6.64 10.37
N ALA A 89 0.28 7.45 11.02
CA ALA A 89 -1.08 7.77 10.57
C ALA A 89 -1.18 9.11 9.85
N VAL A 90 -0.46 10.15 10.29
CA VAL A 90 -0.56 11.48 9.66
C VAL A 90 0.10 11.53 8.28
N GLU A 91 -0.34 12.45 7.43
CA GLU A 91 0.19 12.67 6.08
C GLU A 91 0.56 14.15 5.86
N GLY A 92 1.29 14.46 4.80
CA GLY A 92 1.62 15.83 4.39
C GLY A 92 2.48 16.59 5.41
N ASP A 93 2.17 17.87 5.63
CA ASP A 93 2.99 18.75 6.48
C ASP A 93 3.03 18.31 7.94
N LYS A 94 1.94 17.71 8.45
CA LYS A 94 1.91 17.13 9.79
C LYS A 94 2.90 15.97 9.91
N HIS A 95 2.93 15.09 8.91
CA HIS A 95 3.91 14.00 8.85
C HIS A 95 5.34 14.55 8.76
N ARG A 96 5.59 15.56 7.91
CA ARG A 96 6.90 16.21 7.77
C ARG A 96 7.39 16.79 9.09
N LEU A 97 6.51 17.48 9.81
CA LEU A 97 6.83 18.07 11.12
C LEU A 97 7.14 16.99 12.16
N GLN A 98 6.27 16.00 12.31
CA GLN A 98 6.49 14.91 13.28
C GLN A 98 7.76 14.12 12.96
N ARG A 99 8.04 13.83 11.68
CA ARG A 99 9.27 13.16 11.26
C ARG A 99 10.51 13.97 11.61
N LYS A 100 10.49 15.29 11.37
CA LYS A 100 11.62 16.18 11.70
C LYS A 100 11.92 16.17 13.20
N ILE A 101 10.89 16.14 14.05
CA ILE A 101 11.03 16.12 15.50
C ILE A 101 11.58 14.77 15.98
N MET A 102 11.08 13.65 15.44
CA MET A 102 11.43 12.32 15.94
C MET A 102 12.71 11.73 15.32
N ALA A 103 13.06 12.09 14.08
CA ALA A 103 14.20 11.48 13.37
C ALA A 103 15.53 11.52 14.15
N PRO A 104 15.89 12.59 14.88
CA PRO A 104 17.12 12.61 15.67
C PRO A 104 17.19 11.51 16.74
N ALA A 105 16.07 11.11 17.35
CA ALA A 105 16.04 10.05 18.35
C ALA A 105 16.33 8.66 17.77
N PHE A 106 16.24 8.52 16.44
CA PHE A 106 16.53 7.29 15.71
C PHE A 106 17.82 7.41 14.87
N ALA A 107 18.55 8.51 14.99
CA ALA A 107 19.88 8.61 14.41
C ALA A 107 20.83 7.73 15.22
N SER A 108 21.72 7.01 14.54
CA SER A 108 22.81 6.31 15.21
C SER A 108 23.67 7.33 15.96
N SER A 109 23.86 7.14 17.26
CA SER A 109 24.84 7.90 18.03
C SER A 109 26.22 7.62 17.46
N LEU A 110 26.82 8.60 16.78
CA LEU A 110 28.25 8.66 16.53
C LEU A 110 28.89 9.51 17.62
#